data_AF-A0A346TP57-F1
#
_entry.id   AF-A0A346TP57-F1
#
_cell.length_a   1.000
_cell.length_b   1.000
_cell.length_c   1.000
_cell.angle_alpha   90.00
_cell.angle_beta   90.00
_cell.angle_gamma   90.00
#
_symmetry.space_group_name_H-M   'P 1'
#
loop_
_entity.id
_entity.type
_entity.pdbx_description
1 polymer ?
#
loop_
_entity_poly.entity_id
_entity_poly.type
_entity_poly.pdbx_seq_one_letter_code
_entity_poly.pdbx_strand_id
1 'polypeptide(L)' 'MEFIGFADAQEFIKISGISEWHLEHEVYANADFRKTCMFRFGKGGKRYIEIEPALKFIKENILIRETDL' A
#
# COMPACT_ATOMS: atom_id res chain seq x y z
N MET A 1 -19.08 -2.44 8.93
CA MET A 1 -17.92 -2.07 9.77
C MET A 1 -16.83 -1.61 8.84
N GLU A 2 -16.73 -0.29 8.63
CA GLU A 2 -15.55 0.28 8.00
C GLU A 2 -14.42 0.16 9.01
N PHE A 3 -13.39 -0.62 8.68
CA PHE A 3 -12.21 -0.76 9.52
C PHE A 3 -11.40 0.53 9.36
N ILE A 4 -11.76 1.56 10.14
CA ILE A 4 -11.21 2.92 10.03
C ILE A 4 -9.68 2.83 10.06
N GLY A 5 -9.02 3.42 9.06
CA GLY A 5 -7.56 3.35 8.89
C GLY A 5 -7.08 2.29 7.90
N PHE A 6 -7.98 1.46 7.35
CA PHE A 6 -7.62 0.46 6.33
C PHE A 6 -8.38 0.66 5.02
N ALA A 7 -7.70 0.38 3.93
CA ALA A 7 -8.26 0.40 2.58
C ALA A 7 -8.06 -0.95 1.90
N ASP A 8 -8.96 -1.34 0.99
CA ASP A 8 -8.63 -2.36 0.01
C ASP A 8 -7.85 -1.75 -1.16
N ALA A 9 -7.43 -2.58 -2.13
CA ALA A 9 -6.58 -2.12 -3.21
C ALA A 9 -7.21 -0.96 -4.01
N GLN A 10 -8.50 -1.03 -4.32
CA GLN A 10 -9.18 0.00 -5.11
C GLN A 10 -9.28 1.32 -4.34
N GLU A 11 -9.62 1.26 -3.06
CA GLU A 11 -9.71 2.46 -2.24
C GLU A 11 -8.32 3.04 -1.95
N PHE A 12 -7.31 2.19 -1.77
CA PHE A 12 -5.95 2.64 -1.56
C PHE A 12 -5.36 3.36 -2.78
N ILE A 13 -5.68 2.92 -4.00
CA ILE A 13 -5.32 3.63 -5.24
C ILE A 13 -5.86 5.07 -5.21
N LYS A 14 -7.14 5.25 -4.83
CA LYS A 14 -7.75 6.58 -4.76
C LYS A 14 -7.11 7.46 -3.68
N ILE A 15 -6.83 6.88 -2.51
CA ILE A 15 -6.26 7.61 -1.37
C ILE A 15 -4.80 8.00 -1.63
N SER A 16 -4.00 7.07 -2.15
CA SER A 16 -2.56 7.27 -2.36
C SER A 16 -2.25 8.05 -3.64
N GLY A 17 -3.15 8.03 -4.62
CA GLY A 17 -2.90 8.56 -5.96
C GLY A 17 -1.94 7.70 -6.80
N ILE A 18 -1.51 6.54 -6.29
CA ILE A 18 -0.62 5.62 -6.98
C ILE A 18 -1.44 4.83 -7.99
N SER A 19 -0.96 4.73 -9.24
CA SER A 19 -1.62 3.93 -10.26
C SER A 19 -1.65 2.45 -9.88
N GLU A 20 -2.63 1.71 -10.38
CA GLU A 20 -2.72 0.25 -10.24
C GLU A 20 -1.41 -0.47 -10.63
N TRP A 21 -0.78 -0.06 -11.74
CA TRP A 21 0.45 -0.70 -12.21
C TRP A 21 1.59 -0.62 -11.18
N HIS A 22 1.92 0.59 -10.69
CA HIS A 22 2.93 0.79 -9.65
C HIS A 22 2.55 0.09 -8.33
N LEU A 23 1.26 0.08 -7.98
CA LEU A 23 0.79 -0.64 -6.78
C LEU A 23 1.09 -2.14 -6.90
N GLU A 24 0.84 -2.76 -8.04
CA GLU A 24 1.08 -4.19 -8.24
C GLU A 24 2.57 -4.54 -8.42
N HIS A 25 3.29 -3.75 -9.20
CA HIS A 25 4.63 -4.12 -9.69
C HIS A 25 5.76 -3.57 -8.82
N GLU A 26 5.53 -2.52 -8.04
CA GLU A 26 6.56 -1.91 -7.20
C GLU A 26 6.20 -2.03 -5.72
N VAL A 27 5.00 -1.58 -5.34
CA VAL A 27 4.57 -1.54 -3.94
C VAL A 27 4.31 -2.95 -3.41
N TYR A 28 3.44 -3.73 -4.07
CA TYR A 28 3.16 -5.10 -3.65
C TYR A 28 4.31 -6.06 -3.93
N ALA A 29 5.21 -5.75 -4.87
CA ALA A 29 6.41 -6.54 -5.09
C ALA A 29 7.39 -6.43 -3.91
N ASN A 30 7.39 -5.31 -3.19
CA ASN A 30 8.21 -5.09 -2.00
C ASN A 30 7.77 -6.00 -0.82
N ALA A 31 8.66 -6.90 -0.39
CA ALA A 31 8.36 -7.87 0.65
C ALA A 31 8.13 -7.24 2.02
N ASP A 32 8.81 -6.13 2.33
CA ASP A 32 8.70 -5.48 3.63
C ASP A 32 7.45 -4.63 3.72
N PHE A 33 7.02 -4.00 2.62
CA PHE A 33 5.68 -3.41 2.53
C PHE A 33 4.59 -4.44 2.83
N ARG A 34 4.67 -5.63 2.20
CA ARG A 34 3.69 -6.71 2.46
C ARG A 34 3.66 -7.16 3.92
N LYS A 35 4.81 -7.19 4.60
CA LYS A 35 4.89 -7.61 6.02
C LYS A 35 4.38 -6.54 6.98
N THR A 36 4.61 -5.27 6.67
CA THR A 36 4.40 -4.16 7.60
C THR A 36 3.07 -3.45 7.40
N CYS A 37 2.54 -3.43 6.17
CA CYS A 37 1.39 -2.61 5.81
C CYS A 37 0.19 -3.42 5.31
N MET A 38 0.34 -4.71 4.99
CA MET A 38 -0.73 -5.53 4.41
C MET A 38 -1.26 -6.60 5.36
N PHE A 39 -2.59 -6.67 5.44
CA PHE A 39 -3.30 -7.54 6.34
C PHE A 39 -4.37 -8.35 5.60
N ARG A 40 -4.70 -9.52 6.13
CA ARG A 40 -5.75 -10.40 5.62
C ARG A 40 -6.51 -11.03 6.78
N PHE A 41 -7.81 -11.25 6.60
CA PHE A 41 -8.58 -12.07 7.53
C PHE A 41 -8.33 -13.56 7.23
N GLY A 42 -7.44 -14.19 8.00
CA GLY A 42 -7.17 -15.63 7.93
C GLY A 42 -6.83 -16.12 6.52
N LYS A 43 -7.50 -17.20 6.07
CA LYS A 43 -7.33 -17.77 4.71
C LYS A 43 -8.10 -17.01 3.61
N GLY A 44 -8.70 -15.86 3.93
CA GLY A 44 -9.44 -15.04 2.97
C GLY A 44 -8.54 -14.47 1.87
N GLY A 45 -9.12 -14.29 0.67
CA GLY A 45 -8.41 -13.73 -0.48
C GLY A 45 -8.27 -12.20 -0.46
N LYS A 46 -9.15 -11.50 0.27
CA LYS A 46 -9.15 -10.03 0.33
C LYS A 46 -8.00 -9.51 1.21
N ARG A 47 -7.34 -8.47 0.70
CA ARG A 47 -6.21 -7.79 1.33
C ARG A 47 -6.65 -6.41 1.78
N TYR A 48 -6.11 -5.99 2.91
CA TYR A 48 -6.32 -4.68 3.49
C TYR A 48 -4.97 -4.02 3.70
N ILE A 49 -4.90 -2.73 3.48
CA ILE A 49 -3.70 -1.92 3.59
C ILE A 49 -3.97 -0.91 4.69
N GLU A 50 -3.10 -0.88 5.69
CA GLU A 50 -3.14 0.15 6.73
C GLU A 50 -2.65 1.46 6.11
N ILE A 51 -3.54 2.45 6.02
CA ILE A 51 -3.37 3.61 5.13
C ILE A 51 -2.15 4.45 5.53
N GLU A 52 -2.09 4.93 6.77
CA GLU A 52 -1.01 5.83 7.21
C GLU A 52 0.38 5.18 7.15
N PRO A 53 0.58 3.94 7.67
CA PRO A 53 1.86 3.26 7.56
C PRO A 53 2.25 3.00 6.10
N ALA A 54 1.30 2.63 5.24
CA ALA A 54 1.57 2.37 3.83
C ALA A 54 2.04 3.64 3.10
N LEU A 55 1.36 4.76 3.28
CA LEU A 55 1.74 6.04 2.65
C LEU A 55 3.14 6.48 3.11
N LYS A 56 3.42 6.35 4.41
CA LYS A 56 4.75 6.64 4.96
C LYS A 56 5.82 5.72 4.38
N PHE A 57 5.58 4.42 4.37
CA PHE A 57 6.52 3.43 3.84
C PHE A 57 6.87 3.70 2.39
N ILE A 58 5.86 3.94 1.54
CA ILE A 58 6.06 4.20 0.11
C ILE A 58 6.90 5.46 -0.09
N LYS A 59 6.58 6.54 0.63
CA LYS A 59 7.33 7.81 0.54
C LYS A 59 8.79 7.68 0.98
N GLU A 60 9.08 6.87 2.00
CA GLU A 60 10.42 6.75 2.59
C GLU A 60 11.29 5.69 1.91
N ASN A 61 10.70 4.66 1.29
CA ASN A 61 11.43 3.47 0.84
C ASN A 61 11.25 3.12 -0.63
N ILE A 62 10.25 3.69 -1.32
CA ILE A 62 9.93 3.32 -2.71
C ILE A 62 10.05 4.53 -3.63
N LEU A 63 9.38 5.63 -3.31
CA LEU A 63 9.45 6.84 -4.11
C LEU A 63 10.81 7.53 -3.93
N ILE A 64 11.36 7.99 -5.05
CA ILE A 64 12.54 8.85 -5.09
C ILE A 64 12.03 10.26 -5.41
N ARG A 65 12.61 11.29 -4.78
CA ARG A 65 12.24 12.66 -5.12
C ARG A 65 12.72 12.96 -6.53
N GLU A 66 11.92 13.70 -7.30
CA GLU A 66 12.28 14.12 -8.66
C GLU A 66 13.65 14.84 -8.71
N THR A 67 14.01 15.57 -7.65
CA THR A 67 15.30 16.27 -7.55
C THR A 67 16.50 15.37 -7.29
N ASP A 68 16.26 14.12 -6.90
CA ASP A 68 17.28 13.14 -6.52
C ASP A 68 17.52 12.12 -7.67
N LEU A 69 16.87 12.30 -8.82
CA LEU A 69 17.11 11.59 -10.09
C LEU A 69 18.15 12.32 -10.94
#